data_AF-A0A072TPA8-F1
#
_entry.id   AF-A0A072TPA8-F1
#
_cell.length_a   1.000
_cell.length_b   1.000
_cell.length_c   1.000
_cell.angle_alpha   90.00
_cell.angle_beta   90.00
_cell.angle_gamma   90.00
#
_symmetry.space_group_name_H-M   'P 1'
#
loop_
_entity.id
_entity.type
_entity.pdbx_description
1 polymer ?
#
loop_
_entity_poly.entity_id
_entity_poly.type
_entity_poly.pdbx_seq_one_letter_code
_entity_poly.pdbx_strand_id
1 'polypeptide(L)'
;MLKDNLLWKVGKCSEVNFWTDPWLPNCERLQDNALGKISLVDSATPLKNFVLTKGDWDLNKLQTLLPTLETVLHVFRDCDQVKPVWLYFKKSATGSFLCVNNSSIWLVENLVKNGADVILETWTVLFAAVLDRIWSNRNEFVFSNGNHSIKRIIHQSEDMARDF
;
A
#
# COMPACT_ATOMS: atom_id res chain seq x y z
N MET A 1 -1.71 -9.08 25.99
CA MET A 1 -2.19 -9.94 24.90
C MET A 1 -1.92 -9.21 23.59
N LEU A 2 -0.91 -9.66 22.84
CA LEU A 2 -0.64 -9.26 21.46
C LEU A 2 -1.47 -10.20 20.57
N LYS A 3 -2.28 -9.65 19.67
CA LYS A 3 -2.97 -10.44 18.64
C LYS A 3 -2.16 -10.34 17.36
N ASP A 4 -1.93 -11.51 16.78
CA ASP A 4 -1.18 -11.84 15.57
C ASP A 4 -1.02 -10.69 14.55
N ASN A 5 0.23 -10.40 14.20
CA ASN A 5 0.67 -9.50 13.12
C ASN A 5 0.40 -7.99 13.26
N LEU A 6 -0.03 -7.52 14.44
CA LEU A 6 -0.07 -6.09 14.75
C LEU A 6 1.00 -5.75 15.80
N LEU A 7 2.14 -5.24 15.33
CA LEU A 7 3.22 -4.74 16.18
C LEU A 7 2.94 -3.30 16.64
N TRP A 8 1.89 -3.08 17.42
CA TRP A 8 1.60 -1.75 17.96
C TRP A 8 1.95 -1.74 19.45
N LYS A 9 2.96 -0.95 19.84
CA LYS A 9 3.26 -0.69 21.25
C LYS A 9 2.48 0.54 21.68
N VAL A 10 1.26 0.37 22.20
CA VAL A 10 0.48 1.54 22.67
C VAL A 10 0.18 1.39 24.15
N GLY A 11 0.74 2.32 24.93
CA GLY A 11 0.36 2.58 26.32
C GLY A 11 -0.97 3.35 26.39
N LYS A 12 -1.22 4.13 27.44
CA LYS A 12 -2.39 5.03 27.45
C LYS A 12 -2.17 6.16 26.45
N CYS A 13 -3.10 6.40 25.53
CA CYS A 13 -2.99 7.42 24.47
C CYS A 13 -2.78 8.87 24.98
N SER A 14 -2.91 9.12 26.29
CA SER A 14 -2.58 10.38 26.96
C SER A 14 -1.11 10.55 27.32
N GLU A 15 -0.34 9.47 27.31
CA GLU A 15 1.08 9.40 27.72
C GLU A 15 2.00 9.15 26.53
N VAL A 16 1.45 8.89 25.34
CA VAL A 16 2.19 8.62 24.11
C VAL A 16 2.18 9.88 23.24
N ASN A 17 3.36 10.36 22.87
CA ASN A 17 3.53 11.46 21.93
C ASN A 17 3.43 10.94 20.50
N PHE A 18 2.63 11.63 19.67
CA PHE A 18 2.33 11.15 18.33
C PHE A 18 3.58 11.09 17.43
N TRP A 19 4.48 12.07 17.54
CA TRP A 19 5.59 12.18 16.60
C TRP A 19 6.88 11.54 17.09
N THR A 20 7.16 11.63 18.38
CA THR A 20 8.47 11.33 18.96
C THR A 20 8.57 9.93 19.55
N ASP A 21 7.44 9.31 19.87
CA ASP A 21 7.46 7.95 20.41
C ASP A 21 7.45 6.95 19.26
N PRO A 22 8.15 5.80 19.38
CA PRO A 22 8.13 4.77 18.35
C PRO A 22 6.85 3.93 18.46
N TRP A 23 6.05 3.94 17.39
CA TRP A 23 4.76 3.24 17.33
C TRP A 23 4.93 1.78 16.92
N LEU A 24 5.91 1.54 16.05
CA LEU A 24 6.28 0.26 15.50
C LEU A 24 7.70 -0.08 15.99
N PRO A 25 7.93 -1.28 16.57
CA PRO A 25 9.26 -1.77 16.88
C PRO A 25 10.15 -1.77 15.63
N ASN A 26 11.39 -1.27 15.76
CA ASN A 26 12.38 -1.18 14.68
C ASN A 26 12.05 -0.22 13.53
N CYS A 27 10.98 0.58 13.63
CA CYS A 27 10.76 1.70 12.73
C CYS A 27 11.21 3.01 13.38
N GLU A 28 11.60 3.96 12.55
CA GLU A 28 11.89 5.33 12.96
C GLU A 28 10.63 6.04 13.48
N ARG A 29 10.85 7.19 14.11
CA ARG A 29 9.77 8.01 14.66
C ARG A 29 8.99 8.62 13.49
N LEU A 30 7.68 8.81 13.66
CA LEU A 30 6.86 9.43 12.61
C LEU A 30 7.37 10.81 12.20
N GLN A 31 8.06 11.51 13.11
CA GLN A 31 8.66 12.81 12.82
C GLN A 31 9.66 12.80 11.66
N ASP A 32 10.35 11.68 11.44
CA ASP A 32 11.41 11.56 10.44
C ASP A 32 10.83 11.41 9.02
N ASN A 33 9.51 11.15 8.92
CA ASN A 33 8.78 10.92 7.67
C ASN A 33 7.65 11.93 7.41
N ALA A 34 7.57 13.00 8.21
CA ALA A 34 6.56 14.04 8.02
C ALA A 34 6.84 14.90 6.77
N LEU A 35 5.79 15.43 6.15
CA LEU A 35 5.88 16.25 4.92
C LEU A 35 6.65 17.58 5.08
N GLY A 36 7.05 17.95 6.31
CA GLY A 36 7.79 19.16 6.60
C GLY A 36 8.40 19.15 8.00
N LYS A 37 9.14 20.22 8.35
CA LYS A 37 9.64 20.40 9.73
C LYS A 37 8.45 20.55 10.67
N ILE A 38 8.19 19.52 11.48
CA ILE A 38 7.22 19.57 12.56
C ILE A 38 7.62 20.71 13.50
N SER A 39 6.69 21.61 13.79
CA SER A 39 6.96 22.69 14.74
C SER A 39 7.27 22.11 16.13
N LEU A 40 8.05 22.83 16.95
CA LEU A 40 8.33 22.41 18.33
C LEU A 40 7.05 22.21 19.17
N VAL A 41 5.94 22.82 18.76
CA VAL A 41 4.63 22.69 19.41
C VAL A 41 3.94 21.39 18.98
N ASP A 42 4.09 21.01 17.71
CA ASP A 42 3.47 19.80 17.17
C ASP A 42 4.16 18.53 17.67
N SER A 43 5.49 18.56 17.88
CA SER A 43 6.27 17.38 18.30
C SER A 43 5.85 16.81 19.67
N ALA A 44 5.38 17.66 20.58
CA ALA A 44 4.86 17.28 21.90
C ALA A 44 3.36 16.93 21.90
N THR A 45 2.72 16.86 20.73
CA THR A 45 1.28 16.60 20.65
C THR A 45 0.98 15.15 21.06
N PRO A 46 0.16 14.93 22.11
CA PRO A 46 -0.21 13.60 22.53
C PRO A 46 -1.10 12.91 21.49
N LEU A 47 -0.99 11.59 21.40
CA LEU A 47 -1.75 10.73 20.51
C LEU A 47 -3.27 10.98 20.59
N LYS A 48 -3.80 11.18 21.79
CA LYS A 48 -5.24 11.47 22.00
C LYS A 48 -5.76 12.67 21.20
N ASN A 49 -4.89 13.61 20.81
CA ASN A 49 -5.29 14.79 20.03
C ASN A 49 -5.43 14.50 18.54
N PHE A 50 -5.18 13.26 18.11
CA PHE A 50 -5.37 12.75 16.75
C PHE A 50 -6.53 11.74 16.67
N VAL A 51 -7.23 11.54 17.78
CA VAL A 51 -8.33 10.58 17.92
C VAL A 51 -9.57 11.34 18.35
N LEU A 52 -10.68 11.11 17.66
CA LEU A 52 -12.00 11.64 17.98
C LEU A 52 -12.50 11.05 19.31
N THR A 53 -13.51 11.68 19.91
CA THR A 53 -14.12 11.21 21.18
C THR A 53 -14.67 9.79 21.12
N LYS A 54 -14.91 9.27 19.92
CA LYS A 54 -15.42 7.91 19.65
C LYS A 54 -14.32 6.84 19.56
N GLY A 55 -13.05 7.25 19.57
CA GLY A 55 -11.90 6.36 19.38
C GLY A 55 -11.40 6.26 17.94
N ASP A 56 -12.09 6.88 16.97
CA ASP A 56 -11.68 6.91 15.56
C ASP A 56 -10.59 7.95 15.30
N TRP A 57 -9.74 7.74 14.29
CA TRP A 57 -8.74 8.72 13.87
C TRP A 57 -9.38 10.01 13.31
N ASP A 58 -8.82 11.16 13.66
CA ASP A 58 -9.12 12.44 13.01
C ASP A 58 -8.38 12.53 11.66
N LEU A 59 -8.97 11.92 10.63
CA LEU A 59 -8.38 11.85 9.30
C LEU A 59 -8.15 13.23 8.66
N ASN A 60 -8.97 14.23 8.98
CA ASN A 60 -8.80 15.59 8.46
C ASN A 60 -7.50 16.19 8.99
N LYS A 61 -7.23 16.00 10.29
CA LYS A 61 -5.98 16.46 10.92
C LYS A 61 -4.77 15.67 10.46
N LEU A 62 -4.91 14.36 10.25
CA LEU A 62 -3.80 13.53 9.75
C LEU A 62 -3.42 13.90 8.31
N GLN A 63 -4.39 14.19 7.45
CA GLN A 63 -4.15 14.58 6.05
C GLN A 63 -3.39 15.90 5.91
N THR A 64 -3.47 16.81 6.88
CA THR A 64 -2.70 18.06 6.84
C THR A 64 -1.25 17.88 7.29
N LEU A 65 -0.94 16.76 7.95
CA LEU A 65 0.35 16.53 8.62
C LEU A 65 1.16 15.38 8.00
N LEU A 66 0.49 14.43 7.33
CA LEU A 66 1.09 13.27 6.70
C LEU A 66 1.01 13.34 5.17
N PRO A 67 1.88 12.61 4.44
CA PRO A 67 1.79 12.47 2.99
C PRO A 67 0.39 12.13 2.50
N THR A 68 0.08 12.53 1.25
CA THR A 68 -1.21 12.21 0.63
C THR A 68 -1.49 10.72 0.75
N LEU A 69 -2.72 10.39 1.16
CA LEU A 69 -3.15 9.01 1.37
C LEU A 69 -2.88 8.21 0.11
N GLU A 70 -2.17 7.09 0.29
CA GLU A 70 -1.87 6.21 -0.81
C GLU A 70 -3.15 5.55 -1.32
N THR A 71 -3.37 5.62 -2.64
CA THR A 71 -4.58 5.04 -3.27
C THR A 71 -4.31 3.62 -3.75
N VAL A 72 -5.36 2.81 -3.90
CA VAL A 72 -5.28 1.47 -4.50
C VAL A 72 -4.59 1.52 -5.87
N LEU A 73 -4.93 2.50 -6.70
CA LEU A 73 -4.32 2.67 -8.01
C LEU A 73 -2.84 3.03 -7.90
N HIS A 74 -2.43 3.89 -6.96
CA HIS A 74 -1.01 4.15 -6.72
C HIS A 74 -0.29 2.87 -6.30
N VAL A 75 -0.83 2.13 -5.32
CA VAL A 75 -0.19 0.90 -4.81
C VAL A 75 0.03 -0.13 -5.90
N PHE A 76 -1.02 -0.38 -6.69
CA PHE A 76 -1.07 -1.52 -7.59
C PHE A 76 -0.79 -1.18 -9.05
N ARG A 77 -0.73 0.09 -9.45
CA ARG A 77 -0.64 0.46 -10.89
C ARG A 77 0.25 1.66 -11.16
N ASP A 78 0.06 2.77 -10.46
CA ASP A 78 0.59 4.08 -10.82
C ASP A 78 1.93 4.41 -10.13
N CYS A 79 2.34 3.65 -9.13
CA CYS A 79 3.68 3.81 -8.54
C CYS A 79 4.77 3.51 -9.58
N ASP A 80 5.84 4.31 -9.62
CA ASP A 80 6.94 4.16 -10.58
C ASP A 80 7.69 2.83 -10.46
N GLN A 81 7.60 2.20 -9.30
CA GLN A 81 8.14 0.88 -9.02
C GLN A 81 7.27 -0.27 -9.59
N VAL A 82 6.01 0.01 -9.91
CA VAL A 82 4.99 -0.96 -10.32
C VAL A 82 4.58 -0.80 -11.78
N LYS A 83 4.49 0.44 -12.30
CA LYS A 83 4.21 0.71 -13.72
C LYS A 83 4.99 -0.18 -14.70
N PRO A 84 6.32 -0.40 -14.53
CA PRO A 84 7.09 -1.23 -15.46
C PRO A 84 6.66 -2.70 -15.50
N VAL A 85 6.11 -3.23 -14.39
CA VAL A 85 5.58 -4.60 -14.32
C VAL A 85 4.40 -4.75 -15.29
N TRP A 86 3.49 -3.77 -15.29
CA TRP A 86 2.33 -3.80 -16.19
C TRP A 86 2.71 -3.57 -17.65
N LEU A 87 3.68 -2.69 -17.92
CA LEU A 87 4.21 -2.48 -19.27
C LEU A 87 4.87 -3.75 -19.84
N TYR A 88 5.44 -4.60 -18.98
CA TYR A 88 5.97 -5.90 -19.39
C TYR A 88 4.86 -6.86 -19.85
N PHE A 89 3.85 -7.09 -19.01
CA PHE A 89 2.78 -8.06 -19.31
C PHE A 89 1.79 -7.59 -20.37
N LYS A 90 1.59 -6.27 -20.45
CA LYS A 90 0.65 -5.67 -21.40
C LYS A 90 1.42 -4.63 -22.21
N LYS A 91 2.22 -5.12 -23.17
CA LYS A 91 3.00 -4.28 -24.12
C LYS A 91 2.12 -3.27 -24.88
N SER A 92 0.83 -3.60 -25.09
CA SER A 92 -0.20 -2.67 -25.57
C SER A 92 -1.20 -2.31 -24.47
N ALA A 93 -0.76 -2.05 -23.23
CA ALA A 93 -1.55 -1.29 -22.27
C ALA A 93 -1.79 0.09 -22.91
N THR A 94 -2.75 0.13 -23.81
CA THR A 94 -3.31 1.34 -24.39
C THR A 94 -3.67 2.23 -23.21
N GLY A 95 -3.60 3.54 -23.40
CA GLY A 95 -3.86 4.52 -22.33
C GLY A 95 -5.07 4.13 -21.46
N SER A 96 -6.10 3.49 -22.04
CA SER A 96 -7.24 2.91 -21.31
C SER A 96 -6.90 2.11 -20.04
N PHE A 97 -5.90 1.23 -20.00
CA PHE A 97 -5.62 0.42 -18.79
C PHE A 97 -5.02 1.23 -17.64
N LEU A 98 -4.12 2.17 -17.96
CA LEU A 98 -3.46 3.03 -16.98
C LEU A 98 -4.26 4.30 -16.65
N CYS A 99 -5.27 4.65 -17.46
CA CYS A 99 -6.07 5.86 -17.28
C CYS A 99 -7.42 5.63 -16.55
N VAL A 100 -7.76 4.40 -16.13
CA VAL A 100 -8.98 4.17 -15.34
C VAL A 100 -8.82 4.81 -13.96
N ASN A 101 -9.55 5.87 -13.66
CA ASN A 101 -9.38 6.60 -12.39
C ASN A 101 -10.14 5.97 -11.21
N ASN A 102 -10.98 4.97 -11.46
CA ASN A 102 -11.74 4.27 -10.43
C ASN A 102 -11.12 2.89 -10.18
N SER A 103 -10.62 2.65 -8.97
CA SER A 103 -9.98 1.39 -8.58
C SER A 103 -10.93 0.19 -8.66
N SER A 104 -12.19 0.35 -8.25
CA SER A 104 -13.18 -0.72 -8.30
C SER A 104 -13.48 -1.15 -9.73
N ILE A 105 -13.65 -0.19 -10.65
CA ILE A 105 -13.85 -0.48 -12.08
C ILE A 105 -12.62 -1.18 -12.64
N TRP A 106 -11.42 -0.65 -12.39
CA TRP A 106 -10.16 -1.23 -12.88
C TRP A 106 -9.95 -2.67 -12.40
N LEU A 107 -10.26 -2.96 -11.13
CA LEU A 107 -10.16 -4.31 -10.58
C LEU A 107 -11.19 -5.26 -11.22
N VAL A 108 -12.46 -4.85 -11.28
CA VAL A 108 -13.54 -5.68 -11.82
C VAL A 108 -13.29 -6.02 -13.30
N GLU A 109 -12.88 -5.06 -14.11
CA GLU A 109 -12.60 -5.26 -15.54
C GLU A 109 -11.48 -6.28 -15.81
N ASN A 110 -10.54 -6.45 -14.87
CA ASN A 110 -9.40 -7.35 -15.05
C ASN A 110 -9.52 -8.67 -14.25
N LEU A 111 -10.34 -8.71 -13.20
CA LEU A 111 -10.57 -9.90 -12.37
C LEU A 111 -11.84 -10.68 -12.73
N VAL A 112 -12.79 -10.06 -13.43
CA VAL A 112 -14.04 -10.73 -13.82
C VAL A 112 -13.96 -11.15 -15.29
N LYS A 113 -14.22 -12.44 -15.55
CA LYS A 113 -14.30 -13.00 -16.90
C LYS A 113 -15.46 -12.34 -17.66
N ASN A 114 -15.15 -11.54 -18.68
CA ASN A 114 -16.14 -11.02 -19.61
C ASN A 114 -16.03 -11.79 -20.95
N GLY A 115 -16.53 -13.02 -20.99
CA GLY A 115 -16.62 -13.83 -22.21
C GLY A 115 -15.95 -15.22 -22.13
N ALA A 116 -16.35 -16.12 -23.04
CA ALA A 116 -15.91 -17.52 -23.13
C ALA A 116 -14.57 -17.71 -23.87
N ASP A 117 -13.68 -16.70 -23.84
CA ASP A 117 -12.42 -16.73 -24.57
C ASP A 117 -11.31 -17.26 -23.64
N VAL A 118 -10.65 -18.35 -24.03
CA VAL A 118 -9.60 -19.02 -23.23
C VAL A 118 -8.44 -18.07 -22.90
N ILE A 119 -8.20 -17.09 -23.78
CA ILE A 119 -7.18 -16.03 -23.57
C ILE A 119 -7.53 -15.13 -22.37
N LEU A 120 -8.82 -14.92 -22.07
CA LEU A 120 -9.26 -14.16 -20.90
C LEU A 120 -9.02 -14.91 -19.60
N GLU A 121 -9.10 -16.24 -19.60
CA GLU A 121 -8.89 -17.04 -18.39
C GLU A 121 -7.44 -16.94 -17.90
N THR A 122 -6.47 -17.03 -18.81
CA THR A 122 -5.05 -16.84 -18.47
C THR A 122 -4.75 -15.40 -17.99
N TRP A 123 -5.43 -14.40 -18.55
CA TRP A 123 -5.26 -13.00 -18.12
C TRP A 123 -5.75 -12.76 -16.70
N THR A 124 -6.94 -13.24 -16.33
CA THR A 124 -7.50 -13.03 -14.99
C THR A 124 -6.59 -13.62 -13.91
N VAL A 125 -6.10 -14.84 -14.11
CA VAL A 125 -5.18 -15.50 -13.18
C VAL A 125 -3.86 -14.74 -13.11
N LEU A 126 -3.28 -14.38 -14.26
CA LEU A 126 -2.04 -13.60 -14.30
C LEU A 126 -2.20 -12.24 -13.61
N PHE A 127 -3.30 -11.52 -13.85
CA PHE A 127 -3.55 -10.24 -13.23
C PHE A 127 -3.67 -10.36 -11.71
N ALA A 128 -4.39 -11.37 -11.21
CA ALA A 128 -4.48 -11.66 -9.78
C ALA A 128 -3.11 -12.02 -9.17
N ALA A 129 -2.32 -12.85 -9.87
CA ALA A 129 -0.96 -13.19 -9.45
C ALA A 129 -0.08 -11.93 -9.36
N VAL A 130 -0.12 -11.06 -10.36
CA VAL A 130 0.66 -9.80 -10.34
C VAL A 130 0.26 -8.90 -9.18
N LEU A 131 -1.04 -8.74 -8.88
CA LEU A 131 -1.50 -7.95 -7.72
C LEU A 131 -0.94 -8.50 -6.40
N ASP A 132 -1.03 -9.82 -6.22
CA ASP A 132 -0.56 -10.50 -5.02
C ASP A 132 0.98 -10.40 -4.87
N ARG A 133 1.73 -10.53 -5.96
CA ARG A 133 3.19 -10.36 -5.95
C ARG A 133 3.60 -8.91 -5.70
N ILE A 134 2.89 -7.92 -6.25
CA ILE A 134 3.10 -6.49 -5.93
C ILE A 134 2.87 -6.25 -4.44
N TRP A 135 1.75 -6.72 -3.88
CA TRP A 135 1.43 -6.55 -2.47
C TRP A 135 2.47 -7.21 -1.55
N SER A 136 2.81 -8.46 -1.84
CA SER A 136 3.78 -9.23 -1.07
C SER A 136 5.17 -8.55 -1.09
N ASN A 137 5.61 -8.09 -2.26
CA ASN A 137 6.90 -7.41 -2.39
C ASN A 137 6.95 -6.09 -1.61
N ARG A 138 5.85 -5.33 -1.63
CA ARG A 138 5.74 -4.09 -0.84
C ARG A 138 5.74 -4.35 0.65
N ASN A 139 5.01 -5.36 1.12
CA ASN A 139 5.01 -5.71 2.54
C ASN A 139 6.40 -6.16 3.01
N GLU A 140 7.11 -6.95 2.19
CA GLU A 140 8.49 -7.35 2.50
C GLU A 140 9.44 -6.13 2.57
N PHE A 141 9.30 -5.17 1.66
CA PHE A 141 10.05 -3.92 1.71
C PHE A 141 9.77 -3.13 3.00
N VAL A 142 8.50 -2.94 3.35
CA VAL A 142 8.08 -2.14 4.51
C VAL A 142 8.44 -2.82 5.84
N PHE A 143 8.20 -4.13 5.98
CA PHE A 143 8.29 -4.81 7.27
C PHE A 143 9.58 -5.59 7.50
N SER A 144 10.30 -5.94 6.42
CA SER A 144 11.49 -6.80 6.49
C SER A 144 12.75 -6.15 5.94
N ASN A 145 12.71 -4.85 5.61
CA ASN A 145 13.78 -4.14 4.90
C ASN A 145 14.20 -4.89 3.61
N GLY A 146 13.25 -5.58 2.98
CA GLY A 146 13.46 -6.35 1.77
C GLY A 146 13.74 -5.44 0.57
N ASN A 147 14.37 -5.98 -0.48
CA ASN A 147 14.63 -5.18 -1.68
C ASN A 147 13.45 -5.24 -2.67
N HIS A 148 13.08 -4.09 -3.22
CA HIS A 148 12.11 -4.01 -4.31
C HIS A 148 12.75 -4.56 -5.59
N SER A 149 12.10 -5.52 -6.25
CA SER A 149 12.66 -6.13 -7.47
C SER A 149 11.57 -6.43 -8.49
N ILE A 150 11.49 -5.58 -9.51
CA ILE A 150 10.58 -5.71 -10.65
C ILE A 150 10.75 -7.06 -11.34
N LYS A 151 12.00 -7.51 -11.54
CA LYS A 151 12.31 -8.80 -12.17
C LYS A 151 11.73 -9.97 -11.36
N ARG A 152 11.86 -9.90 -10.04
CA ARG A 152 11.32 -10.92 -9.13
C ARG A 152 9.79 -10.95 -9.20
N ILE A 153 9.14 -9.79 -9.17
CA ILE A 153 7.68 -9.68 -9.29
C ILE A 153 7.21 -10.32 -10.60
N ILE A 154 7.83 -9.98 -11.73
CA ILE A 154 7.46 -10.51 -13.06
C ILE A 154 7.59 -12.04 -13.06
N HIS A 155 8.76 -12.57 -12.71
CA HIS A 155 9.03 -14.00 -12.77
C HIS A 155 8.07 -14.81 -11.88
N GLN A 156 7.87 -14.38 -10.63
CA GLN A 156 6.99 -15.07 -9.69
C GLN A 156 5.52 -14.98 -10.08
N SER A 157 5.11 -13.91 -10.79
CA SER A 157 3.74 -13.78 -11.28
C SER A 157 3.45 -14.76 -12.41
N GLU A 158 4.41 -14.97 -13.32
CA GLU A 158 4.30 -15.96 -14.38
C GLU A 158 4.25 -17.38 -13.84
N ASP A 159 5.14 -17.72 -12.90
CA ASP A 159 5.17 -19.04 -12.29
C ASP A 159 3.86 -19.33 -11.56
N MET A 160 3.39 -18.39 -10.72
CA MET A 160 2.11 -18.52 -10.04
C MET A 160 0.95 -18.69 -11.02
N ALA A 161 0.93 -17.94 -12.12
CA ALA A 161 -0.16 -18.00 -13.08
C ALA A 161 -0.18 -19.31 -13.91
N ARG A 162 0.95 -20.01 -14.02
CA ARG A 162 1.04 -21.32 -14.70
C ARG A 162 0.59 -22.48 -13.83
N ASP A 163 0.62 -22.31 -12.51
CA ASP A 163 0.28 -23.35 -11.54
C ASP A 163 -1.24 -23.49 -11.30
N PHE A 164 -2.07 -22.68 -11.99
CA PHE A 164 -3.55 -22.72 -11.97
C PHE A 164 -4.13 -23.10 -13.33
#